data_AF-A0AAN0JQ82-F1
#
_entry.id   AF-A0AAN0JQ82-F1
#
_cell.length_a   1.000
_cell.length_b   1.000
_cell.length_c   1.000
_cell.angle_alpha   90.00
_cell.angle_beta   90.00
_cell.angle_gamma   90.00
#
_symmetry.space_group_name_H-M   'P 1'
#
loop_
_entity.id
_entity.type
_entity.pdbx_description
1 polymer ?
#
loop_
_entity_poly.entity_id
_entity_poly.type
_entity_poly.pdbx_seq_one_letter_code
_entity_poly.pdbx_strand_id
1 'polypeptide(L)'
;MLLLLSGDVELNPGPMVDDQPTSDLFVEYLAPLADCELFAFHLPGIIQQDIDEIKTNLISYFKMKALHDKWIKVYSKASWREVITALKECEENELAKSIELKVADPTGRGFYVVIPSSNNPISSNLDAIVRTHSAKLAGAITTNLYRVTDALYAEGLITMDTKENIQTVTGISDYRKSSQLVSMIQQHLACSLNPPQYITKICIELINQKCDPLKDIATKIVDELVQDDSVNRIGSVSCTLAKEELKPGDHIHAHISSFHTHHGIYIGEPNCDVIYCSRDDKESKSSGQIQKTTLDKFRDKNRLCLVAYNCSTASKISSLIHSSSCHTEKAMPLPETRKLAIHFLNHPKEWGGYDFGSEPSEVFACFCKTGLMNIAAQYQISRWIPSSSSQEEPPDTYKEALEKYRKIKRQLVIH
;
A
#
# COMPACT_ATOMS: atom_id res chain seq x y z
N MET A 1 38.28 13.48 39.93
CA MET A 1 37.57 12.19 40.00
C MET A 1 36.19 12.42 39.41
N LEU A 2 36.05 12.21 38.10
CA LEU A 2 34.79 12.34 37.34
C LEU A 2 34.56 11.00 36.67
N LEU A 3 33.44 10.37 37.04
CA LEU A 3 33.02 9.03 36.67
C LEU A 3 32.58 8.99 35.20
N LEU A 4 33.07 7.97 34.48
CA LEU A 4 32.55 7.52 33.20
C LEU A 4 31.27 6.71 33.45
N LEU A 5 30.14 7.13 32.90
CA LEU A 5 28.96 6.29 32.70
C LEU A 5 28.80 6.08 31.19
N SER A 6 29.48 5.06 30.68
CA SER A 6 29.15 4.43 29.40
C SER A 6 28.21 3.27 29.72
N GLY A 7 26.92 3.46 29.50
CA GLY A 7 25.94 2.39 29.48
C GLY A 7 25.52 2.15 28.05
N ASP A 8 26.23 1.29 27.34
CA ASP A 8 25.77 0.74 26.07
C ASP A 8 24.58 -0.17 26.38
N VAL A 9 23.41 0.19 25.85
CA VAL A 9 22.21 -0.66 25.86
C VAL A 9 22.41 -1.71 24.77
N GLU A 10 22.79 -2.92 25.18
CA GLU A 10 22.87 -4.08 24.31
C GLU A 10 21.44 -4.41 23.82
N LEU A 11 21.13 -4.00 22.58
CA LEU A 11 19.86 -4.31 21.92
C LEU A 11 19.81 -5.82 21.63
N ASN A 12 18.80 -6.52 22.14
CA ASN A 12 18.54 -7.91 21.81
C ASN A 12 18.39 -8.06 20.28
N PRO A 13 19.23 -8.86 19.59
CA PRO A 13 19.30 -8.92 18.13
C PRO A 13 18.11 -9.61 17.43
N GLY A 14 16.97 -9.80 18.09
CA GLY A 14 15.87 -10.61 17.57
C GLY A 14 16.22 -12.10 17.52
N PRO A 15 15.29 -12.97 17.05
CA PRO A 15 15.56 -14.40 16.94
C PRO A 15 16.59 -14.67 15.84
N MET A 16 17.62 -15.43 16.15
CA MET A 16 18.64 -15.86 15.19
C MET A 16 18.22 -17.17 14.50
N VAL A 17 18.80 -17.43 13.33
CA VAL A 17 18.50 -18.64 12.53
C VAL A 17 18.78 -19.95 13.27
N ASP A 18 19.74 -19.91 14.20
CA ASP A 18 20.12 -21.04 15.04
C ASP A 18 19.39 -21.06 16.39
N ASP A 19 18.54 -20.05 16.66
CA ASP A 19 17.71 -20.04 17.86
C ASP A 19 16.56 -21.03 17.73
N GLN A 20 16.21 -21.63 18.87
CA GLN A 20 14.99 -22.41 18.98
C GLN A 20 13.76 -21.49 18.92
N PRO A 21 12.79 -21.75 18.02
CA PRO A 21 11.60 -20.92 17.91
C PRO A 21 10.76 -21.00 19.19
N THR A 22 10.29 -19.86 19.70
CA THR A 22 9.25 -19.85 20.73
C THR A 22 7.91 -20.25 20.12
N SER A 23 7.00 -20.78 20.94
CA SER A 23 5.68 -21.25 20.47
C SER A 23 4.90 -20.16 19.75
N ASP A 24 4.93 -18.93 20.27
CA ASP A 24 4.19 -17.82 19.70
C ASP A 24 4.80 -17.34 18.37
N LEU A 25 6.13 -17.25 18.27
CA LEU A 25 6.79 -16.89 17.00
C LEU A 25 6.62 -17.98 15.95
N PHE A 26 6.66 -19.26 16.34
CA PHE A 26 6.45 -20.39 15.43
C PHE A 26 5.06 -20.31 14.79
N VAL A 27 4.02 -20.09 15.60
CA VAL A 27 2.64 -19.94 15.12
C VAL A 27 2.47 -18.67 14.28
N GLU A 28 3.06 -17.55 14.71
CA GLU A 28 2.97 -16.28 13.99
C GLU A 28 3.61 -16.37 12.60
N TYR A 29 4.82 -16.93 12.50
CA TYR A 29 5.57 -16.96 11.25
C TYR A 29 5.02 -18.00 10.26
N LEU A 30 4.40 -19.07 10.75
CA LEU A 30 3.78 -20.11 9.94
C LEU A 30 2.27 -19.91 9.72
N ALA A 31 1.68 -18.83 10.23
CA ALA A 31 0.26 -18.51 10.01
C ALA A 31 -0.20 -18.54 8.52
N PRO A 32 0.64 -18.16 7.53
CA PRO A 32 0.26 -18.22 6.11
C PRO A 32 0.27 -19.62 5.49
N LEU A 33 0.80 -20.63 6.19
CA LEU A 33 0.99 -21.97 5.66
C LEU A 33 -0.35 -22.68 5.48
N ALA A 34 -0.70 -23.02 4.23
CA ALA A 34 -1.98 -23.62 3.88
C ALA A 34 -2.08 -25.10 4.31
N ASP A 35 -0.98 -25.85 4.21
CA ASP A 35 -0.91 -27.26 4.60
C ASP A 35 0.13 -27.48 5.71
N CYS A 36 -0.37 -27.57 6.95
CA CYS A 36 0.44 -27.87 8.11
C CYS A 36 0.94 -29.33 8.14
N GLU A 37 0.22 -30.27 7.53
CA GLU A 37 0.50 -31.71 7.63
C GLU A 37 1.74 -32.07 6.81
N LEU A 38 1.79 -31.59 5.57
CA LEU A 38 2.95 -31.82 4.70
C LEU A 38 4.22 -31.21 5.32
N PHE A 39 4.13 -29.96 5.80
CA PHE A 39 5.23 -29.30 6.50
C PHE A 39 5.66 -30.06 7.78
N ALA A 40 4.70 -30.51 8.60
CA ALA A 40 5.00 -31.23 9.85
C ALA A 40 5.80 -32.52 9.59
N PHE A 41 5.53 -33.21 8.48
CA PHE A 41 6.26 -34.41 8.09
C PHE A 41 7.74 -34.14 7.77
N HIS A 42 8.06 -32.94 7.29
CA HIS A 42 9.44 -32.53 6.99
C HIS A 42 10.20 -32.02 8.22
N LEU A 43 9.54 -31.86 9.38
CA LEU A 43 10.24 -31.49 10.61
C LEU A 43 10.99 -32.69 11.19
N PRO A 44 12.28 -32.53 11.55
CA PRO A 44 13.07 -33.63 12.11
C PRO A 44 12.44 -34.19 13.39
N GLY A 45 12.34 -35.52 13.45
CA GLY A 45 11.85 -36.24 14.63
C GLY A 45 10.33 -36.37 14.73
N ILE A 46 9.55 -35.67 13.90
CA ILE A 46 8.10 -35.86 13.82
C ILE A 46 7.80 -37.11 12.97
N ILE A 47 6.88 -37.95 13.45
CA ILE A 47 6.39 -39.12 12.71
C ILE A 47 4.90 -39.01 12.40
N GLN A 48 4.40 -39.81 11.45
CA GLN A 48 2.99 -39.78 11.03
C GLN A 48 2.01 -39.95 12.20
N GLN A 49 2.35 -40.79 13.18
CA GLN A 49 1.52 -40.99 14.38
C GLN A 49 1.33 -39.68 15.18
N ASP A 50 2.34 -38.83 15.25
CA ASP A 50 2.26 -37.55 15.94
C ASP A 50 1.34 -36.58 15.18
N ILE A 51 1.41 -36.60 13.85
CA ILE A 51 0.55 -35.78 12.97
C ILE A 51 -0.92 -36.20 13.14
N ASP A 52 -1.20 -37.50 13.14
CA ASP A 52 -2.55 -38.05 13.32
C ASP A 52 -3.13 -37.72 14.71
N GLU A 53 -2.29 -37.71 15.76
CA GLU A 53 -2.66 -37.30 17.13
C GLU A 53 -2.99 -35.80 17.20
N ILE A 54 -2.23 -34.94 16.52
CA ILE A 54 -2.47 -33.49 16.45
C ILE A 54 -3.74 -33.17 15.62
N LYS A 55 -3.99 -33.95 14.56
CA LYS A 55 -5.11 -33.76 13.63
C LYS A 55 -6.49 -33.93 14.26
N THR A 56 -6.61 -34.80 15.25
CA THR A 56 -7.91 -35.28 15.74
C THR A 56 -8.63 -34.32 16.69
N ASN A 57 -8.02 -33.22 17.17
CA ASN A 57 -8.59 -32.50 18.32
C ASN A 57 -8.55 -30.96 18.33
N LEU A 58 -8.05 -30.27 17.29
CA LEU A 58 -7.76 -28.82 17.42
C LEU A 58 -8.01 -27.99 16.14
N ILE A 59 -8.39 -26.71 16.31
CA ILE A 59 -8.48 -25.69 15.23
C ILE A 59 -7.05 -25.30 14.77
N SER A 60 -6.85 -24.88 13.51
CA SER A 60 -5.54 -24.61 12.88
C SER A 60 -4.49 -23.90 13.75
N TYR A 61 -4.86 -22.80 14.43
CA TYR A 61 -3.98 -22.11 15.39
C TYR A 61 -3.45 -23.02 16.51
N PHE A 62 -4.34 -23.83 17.09
CA PHE A 62 -3.97 -24.78 18.14
C PHE A 62 -3.21 -26.00 17.59
N LYS A 63 -3.40 -26.36 16.31
CA LYS A 63 -2.61 -27.42 15.65
C LYS A 63 -1.14 -27.02 15.55
N MET A 64 -0.84 -25.78 15.11
CA MET A 64 0.54 -25.29 15.02
C MET A 64 1.22 -25.21 16.38
N LYS A 65 0.48 -24.82 17.43
CA LYS A 65 0.99 -24.80 18.80
C LYS A 65 1.28 -26.20 19.35
N ALA A 66 0.37 -27.15 19.11
CA ALA A 66 0.56 -28.54 19.50
C ALA A 66 1.70 -29.21 18.73
N LEU A 67 1.86 -28.89 17.44
CA LEU A 67 2.99 -29.32 16.61
C LEU A 67 4.31 -28.79 17.18
N HIS A 68 4.38 -27.51 17.51
CA HIS A 68 5.57 -26.90 18.14
C HIS A 68 5.93 -27.59 19.46
N ASP A 69 4.97 -27.74 20.36
CA ASP A 69 5.16 -28.37 21.68
C ASP A 69 5.62 -29.83 21.55
N LYS A 70 5.13 -30.55 20.54
CA LYS A 70 5.55 -31.92 20.25
C LYS A 70 6.95 -31.94 19.64
N TRP A 71 7.20 -31.10 18.64
CA TRP A 71 8.44 -31.05 17.88
C TRP A 71 9.66 -30.78 18.77
N ILE A 72 9.59 -29.78 19.65
CA ILE A 72 10.70 -29.46 20.57
C ILE A 72 10.99 -30.61 21.54
N LYS A 73 9.98 -31.40 21.93
CA LYS A 73 10.16 -32.56 22.82
C LYS A 73 10.85 -33.71 22.12
N VAL A 74 10.55 -33.96 20.84
CA VAL A 74 11.13 -35.07 20.08
C VAL A 74 12.45 -34.71 19.40
N TYR A 75 12.71 -33.42 19.19
CA TYR A 75 13.91 -32.90 18.54
C TYR A 75 14.50 -31.72 19.31
N SER A 76 15.40 -32.01 20.25
CA SER A 76 15.99 -31.01 21.16
C SER A 76 16.90 -29.98 20.48
N LYS A 77 17.31 -30.22 19.23
CA LYS A 77 18.10 -29.30 18.41
C LYS A 77 17.25 -28.40 17.51
N ALA A 78 15.93 -28.35 17.72
CA ALA A 78 15.03 -27.56 16.90
C ALA A 78 15.49 -26.10 16.82
N SER A 79 15.69 -25.60 15.60
CA SER A 79 16.00 -24.20 15.31
C SER A 79 15.21 -23.70 14.10
N TRP A 80 15.23 -22.38 13.85
CA TRP A 80 14.64 -21.80 12.65
C TRP A 80 15.23 -22.36 11.35
N ARG A 81 16.48 -22.84 11.38
CA ARG A 81 17.13 -23.52 10.26
C ARG A 81 16.36 -24.76 9.80
N GLU A 82 15.91 -25.60 10.72
CA GLU A 82 15.09 -26.77 10.38
C GLU A 82 13.71 -26.38 9.87
N VAL A 83 13.10 -25.31 10.43
CA VAL A 83 11.82 -24.78 9.93
C VAL A 83 11.94 -24.33 8.48
N ILE A 84 12.96 -23.53 8.16
CA ILE A 84 13.23 -23.04 6.80
C ILE A 84 13.50 -24.20 5.84
N THR A 85 14.24 -25.21 6.29
CA THR A 85 14.55 -26.39 5.48
C THR A 85 13.28 -27.18 5.17
N ALA A 86 12.45 -27.45 6.17
CA ALA A 86 11.18 -28.15 6.00
C ALA A 86 10.23 -27.41 5.05
N LEU A 87 10.17 -26.07 5.14
CA LEU A 87 9.40 -25.24 4.21
C LEU A 87 9.88 -25.35 2.76
N LYS A 88 11.19 -25.39 2.53
CA LYS A 88 11.72 -25.58 1.17
C LYS A 88 11.44 -26.97 0.64
N GLU A 89 11.50 -27.99 1.48
CA GLU A 89 11.18 -29.37 1.10
C GLU A 89 9.70 -29.55 0.73
N CYS A 90 8.79 -28.77 1.33
CA CYS A 90 7.37 -28.74 0.93
C CYS A 90 7.03 -27.67 -0.13
N GLU A 91 8.04 -27.16 -0.86
CA GLU A 91 7.90 -26.16 -1.93
C GLU A 91 7.37 -24.78 -1.49
N GLU A 92 7.31 -24.50 -0.18
CA GLU A 92 6.90 -23.22 0.42
C GLU A 92 8.04 -22.18 0.42
N ASN A 93 8.65 -21.99 -0.76
CA ASN A 93 9.89 -21.23 -0.94
C ASN A 93 9.79 -19.74 -0.58
N GLU A 94 8.64 -19.11 -0.86
CA GLU A 94 8.42 -17.69 -0.54
C GLU A 94 8.26 -17.47 0.98
N LEU A 95 7.58 -18.39 1.67
CA LEU A 95 7.46 -18.36 3.13
C LEU A 95 8.81 -18.62 3.81
N ALA A 96 9.58 -19.58 3.30
CA ALA A 96 10.93 -19.86 3.77
C ALA A 96 11.85 -18.63 3.67
N LYS A 97 11.83 -17.94 2.53
CA LYS A 97 12.61 -16.70 2.29
C LYS A 97 12.18 -15.56 3.20
N SER A 98 10.88 -15.42 3.47
CA SER A 98 10.36 -14.43 4.41
C SER A 98 10.85 -14.69 5.84
N ILE A 99 10.84 -15.96 6.29
CA ILE A 99 11.35 -16.32 7.62
C ILE A 99 12.87 -16.13 7.68
N GLU A 100 13.62 -16.53 6.64
CA GLU A 100 15.06 -16.27 6.54
C GLU A 100 15.41 -14.80 6.76
N LEU A 101 14.67 -13.86 6.15
CA LEU A 101 14.90 -12.43 6.35
C LEU A 101 14.60 -11.95 7.77
N LYS A 102 13.72 -12.64 8.50
CA LYS A 102 13.35 -12.29 9.88
C LYS A 102 14.31 -12.89 10.92
N VAL A 103 14.98 -14.00 10.59
CA VAL A 103 15.83 -14.74 11.54
C VAL A 103 17.34 -14.62 11.24
N ALA A 104 17.73 -13.98 10.13
CA ALA A 104 19.13 -13.82 9.76
C ALA A 104 19.69 -12.44 10.16
N ASP A 105 20.43 -12.37 11.28
CA ASP A 105 21.53 -11.39 11.41
C ASP A 105 22.66 -11.85 12.36
N PRO A 106 23.77 -12.39 11.82
CA PRO A 106 25.03 -12.50 12.56
C PRO A 106 26.07 -11.44 12.16
N THR A 107 25.79 -10.53 11.21
CA THR A 107 26.83 -9.66 10.59
C THR A 107 26.34 -8.27 10.17
N GLY A 108 25.45 -7.61 10.91
CA GLY A 108 25.37 -6.14 11.01
C GLY A 108 25.45 -5.35 9.70
N ARG A 109 24.80 -5.82 8.63
CA ARG A 109 24.69 -5.09 7.35
C ARG A 109 23.31 -5.17 6.71
N GLY A 110 22.31 -5.64 7.45
CA GLY A 110 20.89 -5.46 7.14
C GLY A 110 20.35 -4.26 7.89
N PHE A 111 19.60 -3.40 7.21
CA PHE A 111 18.97 -2.22 7.80
C PHE A 111 18.17 -2.58 9.05
N TYR A 112 18.41 -1.83 10.14
CA TYR A 112 17.57 -1.87 11.35
C TYR A 112 16.11 -1.60 10.98
N VAL A 113 15.31 -2.66 10.82
CA VAL A 113 13.88 -2.57 11.09
C VAL A 113 13.71 -3.03 12.53
N VAL A 114 13.69 -2.07 13.44
CA VAL A 114 13.08 -2.26 14.75
C VAL A 114 11.66 -2.72 14.48
N ILE A 115 11.33 -3.99 14.74
CA ILE A 115 9.94 -4.42 14.94
C ILE A 115 9.75 -4.47 16.46
N PRO A 116 9.15 -3.43 17.07
CA PRO A 116 8.53 -3.61 18.36
C PRO A 116 7.30 -4.49 18.16
N SER A 117 7.08 -5.43 19.09
CA SER A 117 5.80 -6.13 19.22
C SER A 117 4.62 -5.17 19.11
N SER A 118 3.61 -5.59 18.36
CA SER A 118 2.29 -4.96 18.19
C SER A 118 2.32 -3.48 17.80
N ASN A 119 2.37 -3.22 16.49
CA ASN A 119 1.50 -2.29 15.75
C ASN A 119 2.15 -2.00 14.41
N ASN A 120 1.86 -2.81 13.41
CA ASN A 120 2.08 -2.37 12.03
C ASN A 120 1.06 -1.24 11.78
N PRO A 121 1.45 0.04 11.66
CA PRO A 121 0.52 1.18 11.71
C PRO A 121 -0.56 1.11 10.63
N ILE A 122 -0.22 0.47 9.51
CA ILE A 122 -1.11 0.22 8.37
C ILE A 122 -2.13 -0.87 8.71
N SER A 123 -1.69 -1.99 9.32
CA SER A 123 -2.58 -3.08 9.74
C SER A 123 -3.53 -2.64 10.86
N SER A 124 -3.03 -1.88 11.84
CA SER A 124 -3.88 -1.37 12.94
C SER A 124 -4.94 -0.38 12.46
N ASN A 125 -4.62 0.43 11.46
CA ASN A 125 -5.55 1.37 10.84
C ASN A 125 -6.60 0.64 9.99
N LEU A 126 -6.15 -0.35 9.23
CA LEU A 126 -7.00 -1.21 8.42
C LEU A 126 -8.00 -2.01 9.29
N ASP A 127 -7.53 -2.63 10.36
CA ASP A 127 -8.38 -3.30 11.34
C ASP A 127 -9.39 -2.33 11.96
N ALA A 128 -8.98 -1.08 12.23
CA ALA A 128 -9.88 -0.06 12.75
C ALA A 128 -10.98 0.33 11.77
N ILE A 129 -10.69 0.43 10.47
CA ILE A 129 -11.67 0.73 9.41
C ILE A 129 -12.69 -0.41 9.32
N VAL A 130 -12.24 -1.65 9.18
CA VAL A 130 -13.14 -2.82 9.06
C VAL A 130 -13.97 -2.98 10.34
N ARG A 131 -13.38 -2.75 11.51
CA ARG A 131 -14.11 -2.75 12.80
C ARG A 131 -15.20 -1.67 12.85
N THR A 132 -14.94 -0.47 12.33
CA THR A 132 -15.90 0.64 12.30
C THR A 132 -17.12 0.32 11.45
N HIS A 133 -16.94 -0.42 10.34
CA HIS A 133 -18.04 -0.80 9.44
C HIS A 133 -18.65 -2.18 9.73
N SER A 134 -18.09 -2.94 10.67
CA SER A 134 -18.45 -4.35 10.94
C SER A 134 -19.95 -4.62 11.07
N ALA A 135 -20.68 -3.84 11.86
CA ALA A 135 -22.12 -4.03 12.06
C ALA A 135 -22.94 -3.79 10.78
N LYS A 136 -22.59 -2.75 10.02
CA LYS A 136 -23.25 -2.43 8.74
C LYS A 136 -22.91 -3.46 7.68
N LEU A 137 -21.65 -3.90 7.65
CA LEU A 137 -21.18 -4.95 6.77
C LEU A 137 -21.89 -6.28 7.04
N ALA A 138 -22.00 -6.70 8.30
CA ALA A 138 -22.76 -7.90 8.66
C ALA A 138 -24.24 -7.79 8.26
N GLY A 139 -24.86 -6.63 8.47
CA GLY A 139 -26.24 -6.36 8.03
C GLY A 139 -26.41 -6.47 6.52
N ALA A 140 -25.48 -5.90 5.74
CA ALA A 140 -25.50 -5.98 4.29
C ALA A 140 -25.26 -7.41 3.78
N ILE A 141 -24.27 -8.14 4.33
CA ILE A 141 -23.99 -9.54 4.00
C ILE A 141 -25.19 -10.43 4.26
N THR A 142 -25.96 -10.18 5.34
CA THR A 142 -27.15 -10.97 5.68
C THR A 142 -28.15 -11.08 4.52
N THR A 143 -28.25 -10.05 3.69
CA THR A 143 -29.15 -10.05 2.53
C THR A 143 -28.74 -10.99 1.40
N ASN A 144 -27.47 -11.43 1.38
CA ASN A 144 -26.92 -12.26 0.32
C ASN A 144 -25.87 -13.27 0.83
N LEU A 145 -26.06 -13.76 2.06
CA LEU A 145 -25.05 -14.50 2.83
C LEU A 145 -24.46 -15.68 2.06
N TYR A 146 -25.31 -16.55 1.50
CA TYR A 146 -24.86 -17.79 0.88
C TYR A 146 -24.08 -17.54 -0.41
N ARG A 147 -24.51 -16.58 -1.26
CA ARG A 147 -23.79 -16.25 -2.50
C ARG A 147 -22.47 -15.55 -2.23
N VAL A 148 -22.45 -14.62 -1.27
CA VAL A 148 -21.21 -13.98 -0.80
C VAL A 148 -20.24 -15.05 -0.30
N THR A 149 -20.72 -15.98 0.53
CA THR A 149 -19.88 -17.06 1.07
C THR A 149 -19.30 -17.94 -0.04
N ASP A 150 -20.11 -18.36 -1.01
CA ASP A 150 -19.64 -19.17 -2.13
C ASP A 150 -18.61 -18.43 -2.99
N ALA A 151 -18.81 -17.14 -3.24
CA ALA A 151 -17.91 -16.36 -4.06
C ALA A 151 -16.58 -16.05 -3.36
N LEU A 152 -16.63 -15.72 -2.06
CA LEU A 152 -15.43 -15.55 -1.23
C LEU A 152 -14.61 -16.84 -1.17
N TYR A 153 -15.27 -18.01 -1.08
CA TYR A 153 -14.59 -19.29 -1.10
C TYR A 153 -13.98 -19.59 -2.47
N ALA A 154 -14.71 -19.33 -3.57
CA ALA A 154 -14.22 -19.55 -4.92
C ALA A 154 -12.94 -18.74 -5.22
N GLU A 155 -12.82 -17.54 -4.66
CA GLU A 155 -11.63 -16.67 -4.76
C GLU A 155 -10.52 -17.01 -3.74
N GLY A 156 -10.70 -18.06 -2.93
CA GLY A 156 -9.73 -18.47 -1.91
C GLY A 156 -9.57 -17.47 -0.75
N LEU A 157 -10.55 -16.59 -0.54
CA LEU A 157 -10.51 -15.55 0.50
C LEU A 157 -10.97 -16.05 1.88
N ILE A 158 -11.71 -17.16 1.91
CA ILE A 158 -12.14 -17.85 3.13
C ILE A 158 -11.89 -19.36 3.00
N THR A 159 -11.78 -20.05 4.14
CA THR A 159 -11.53 -21.50 4.16
C THR A 159 -12.78 -22.31 3.83
N MET A 160 -12.58 -23.57 3.41
CA MET A 160 -13.68 -24.52 3.23
C MET A 160 -14.47 -24.70 4.53
N ASP A 161 -13.80 -24.81 5.67
CA ASP A 161 -14.42 -24.90 6.99
C ASP A 161 -15.36 -23.71 7.27
N THR A 162 -14.96 -22.50 6.87
CA THR A 162 -15.80 -21.29 7.03
C THR A 162 -17.07 -21.40 6.18
N LYS A 163 -16.92 -21.85 4.93
CA LYS A 163 -18.04 -22.07 4.02
C LYS A 163 -19.00 -23.14 4.55
N GLU A 164 -18.49 -24.29 4.94
CA GLU A 164 -19.30 -25.41 5.45
C GLU A 164 -20.04 -25.02 6.74
N ASN A 165 -19.39 -24.31 7.66
CA ASN A 165 -20.02 -23.83 8.88
C ASN A 165 -21.22 -22.91 8.56
N ILE A 166 -21.06 -21.94 7.66
CA ILE A 166 -22.17 -21.04 7.27
C ILE A 166 -23.33 -21.82 6.63
N GLN A 167 -23.01 -22.79 5.78
CA GLN A 167 -24.00 -23.58 5.04
C GLN A 167 -24.76 -24.59 5.90
N THR A 168 -24.08 -25.22 6.86
CA THR A 168 -24.62 -26.39 7.57
C THR A 168 -25.10 -26.07 8.99
N VAL A 169 -24.62 -24.97 9.62
CA VAL A 169 -24.98 -24.69 11.01
C VAL A 169 -26.46 -24.31 11.14
N THR A 170 -27.17 -25.04 11.98
CA THR A 170 -28.60 -24.85 12.27
C THR A 170 -28.81 -24.17 13.63
N GLY A 171 -29.96 -23.50 13.82
CA GLY A 171 -30.28 -22.83 15.10
C GLY A 171 -29.58 -21.48 15.31
N ILE A 172 -28.89 -20.97 14.28
CA ILE A 172 -28.23 -19.67 14.26
C ILE A 172 -28.84 -18.83 13.14
N SER A 173 -29.18 -17.55 13.42
CA SER A 173 -29.74 -16.66 12.41
C SER A 173 -28.71 -16.27 11.34
N ASP A 174 -29.17 -15.99 10.13
CA ASP A 174 -28.31 -15.54 9.02
C ASP A 174 -27.52 -14.26 9.38
N TYR A 175 -28.10 -13.39 10.21
CA TYR A 175 -27.36 -12.24 10.75
C TYR A 175 -26.17 -12.66 11.61
N ARG A 176 -26.36 -13.62 12.52
CA ARG A 176 -25.25 -14.14 13.37
C ARG A 176 -24.19 -14.84 12.52
N LYS A 177 -24.59 -15.61 11.51
CA LYS A 177 -23.66 -16.21 10.54
C LYS A 177 -22.88 -15.14 9.76
N SER A 178 -23.54 -14.07 9.36
CA SER A 178 -22.91 -12.93 8.68
C SER A 178 -21.92 -12.20 9.59
N SER A 179 -22.27 -12.01 10.86
CA SER A 179 -21.34 -11.46 11.86
C SER A 179 -20.12 -12.37 12.06
N GLN A 180 -20.31 -13.69 12.11
CA GLN A 180 -19.20 -14.65 12.19
C GLN A 180 -18.30 -14.57 10.96
N LEU A 181 -18.86 -14.46 9.75
CA LEU A 181 -18.09 -14.27 8.53
C LEU A 181 -17.26 -12.97 8.58
N VAL A 182 -17.82 -11.86 9.07
CA VAL A 182 -17.07 -10.60 9.27
C VAL A 182 -15.95 -10.78 10.30
N SER A 183 -16.19 -11.49 11.41
CA SER A 183 -15.14 -11.78 12.39
C SER A 183 -14.02 -12.63 11.81
N MET A 184 -14.33 -13.63 10.97
CA MET A 184 -13.33 -14.43 10.25
C MET A 184 -12.51 -13.56 9.28
N ILE A 185 -13.17 -12.64 8.55
CA ILE A 185 -12.49 -11.69 7.67
C ILE A 185 -11.52 -10.81 8.47
N GLN A 186 -11.92 -10.30 9.65
CA GLN A 186 -11.05 -9.50 10.52
C GLN A 186 -9.86 -10.30 11.06
N GLN A 187 -10.06 -11.56 11.43
CA GLN A 187 -8.99 -12.43 11.89
C GLN A 187 -7.98 -12.71 10.77
N HIS A 188 -8.47 -13.07 9.58
CA HIS A 188 -7.63 -13.28 8.40
C HIS A 188 -6.90 -12.00 7.98
N LEU A 189 -7.54 -10.83 8.13
CA LEU A 189 -6.94 -9.54 7.85
C LEU A 189 -5.73 -9.26 8.75
N ALA A 190 -5.89 -9.50 10.05
CA ALA A 190 -4.84 -9.34 11.05
C ALA A 190 -3.65 -10.30 10.82
N CYS A 191 -3.91 -11.49 10.27
CA CYS A 191 -2.89 -12.50 9.97
C CYS A 191 -2.41 -12.49 8.50
N SER A 192 -2.93 -11.59 7.65
CA SER A 192 -2.63 -11.58 6.22
C SER A 192 -1.22 -11.06 5.95
N LEU A 193 -0.51 -11.69 5.00
CA LEU A 193 0.78 -11.23 4.50
C LEU A 193 0.69 -9.90 3.72
N ASN A 194 -0.48 -9.62 3.13
CA ASN A 194 -0.77 -8.37 2.46
C ASN A 194 -2.18 -7.91 2.86
N PRO A 195 -2.35 -7.35 4.07
CA PRO A 195 -3.64 -6.92 4.58
C PRO A 195 -4.39 -5.97 3.61
N PRO A 196 -3.74 -4.97 2.97
CA PRO A 196 -4.38 -4.12 1.96
C PRO A 196 -4.91 -4.88 0.74
N GLN A 197 -4.15 -5.83 0.19
CA GLN A 197 -4.61 -6.61 -0.96
C GLN A 197 -5.74 -7.56 -0.57
N TYR A 198 -5.64 -8.21 0.59
CA TYR A 198 -6.67 -9.11 1.09
C TYR A 198 -8.01 -8.40 1.25
N ILE A 199 -8.04 -7.27 1.97
CA ILE A 199 -9.28 -6.52 2.13
C ILE A 199 -9.80 -5.96 0.80
N THR A 200 -8.91 -5.58 -0.12
CA THR A 200 -9.32 -5.06 -1.43
C THR A 200 -10.03 -6.15 -2.24
N LYS A 201 -9.51 -7.38 -2.24
CA LYS A 201 -10.17 -8.52 -2.89
C LYS A 201 -11.53 -8.84 -2.28
N ILE A 202 -11.63 -8.81 -0.94
CA ILE A 202 -12.92 -8.94 -0.24
C ILE A 202 -13.89 -7.87 -0.75
N CYS A 203 -13.50 -6.59 -0.74
CA CYS A 203 -14.41 -5.51 -1.14
C CYS A 203 -14.81 -5.58 -2.62
N ILE A 204 -13.90 -5.93 -3.52
CA ILE A 204 -14.20 -6.16 -4.95
C ILE A 204 -15.26 -7.24 -5.08
N GLU A 205 -15.09 -8.37 -4.37
CA GLU A 205 -16.04 -9.46 -4.43
C GLU A 205 -17.42 -9.01 -3.94
N LEU A 206 -17.48 -8.29 -2.81
CA LEU A 206 -18.74 -7.75 -2.28
C LEU A 206 -19.43 -6.75 -3.22
N ILE A 207 -18.67 -5.91 -3.92
CA ILE A 207 -19.20 -4.95 -4.92
C ILE A 207 -19.89 -5.67 -6.08
N ASN A 208 -19.41 -6.87 -6.44
CA ASN A 208 -19.92 -7.65 -7.57
C ASN A 208 -21.21 -8.41 -7.27
N GLN A 209 -21.67 -8.44 -6.01
CA GLN A 209 -22.79 -9.29 -5.56
C GLN A 209 -24.19 -8.79 -5.95
N LYS A 210 -24.32 -7.84 -6.88
CA LYS A 210 -25.60 -7.25 -7.36
C LYS A 210 -26.54 -6.85 -6.21
N CYS A 211 -25.99 -6.32 -5.12
CA CYS A 211 -26.71 -5.90 -3.93
C CYS A 211 -26.25 -4.48 -3.56
N ASP A 212 -27.15 -3.50 -3.68
CA ASP A 212 -26.81 -2.08 -3.48
C ASP A 212 -26.28 -1.79 -2.06
N PRO A 213 -26.89 -2.29 -0.96
CA PRO A 213 -26.33 -2.12 0.38
C PRO A 213 -24.91 -2.67 0.55
N LEU A 214 -24.60 -3.81 -0.09
CA LEU A 214 -23.27 -4.42 -0.07
C LEU A 214 -22.26 -3.60 -0.88
N LYS A 215 -22.66 -3.16 -2.06
CA LYS A 215 -21.85 -2.30 -2.92
C LYS A 215 -21.54 -0.97 -2.23
N ASP A 216 -22.52 -0.33 -1.60
CA ASP A 216 -22.36 0.95 -0.93
C ASP A 216 -21.39 0.85 0.25
N ILE A 217 -21.57 -0.15 1.12
CA ILE A 217 -20.68 -0.34 2.28
C ILE A 217 -19.27 -0.75 1.86
N ALA A 218 -19.13 -1.63 0.85
CA ALA A 218 -17.83 -2.07 0.36
C ALA A 218 -17.08 -0.93 -0.36
N THR A 219 -17.77 -0.11 -1.16
CA THR A 219 -17.18 1.08 -1.79
C THR A 219 -16.72 2.07 -0.74
N LYS A 220 -17.53 2.30 0.30
CA LYS A 220 -17.15 3.18 1.41
C LYS A 220 -15.93 2.67 2.17
N ILE A 221 -15.87 1.36 2.44
CA ILE A 221 -14.68 0.74 3.04
C ILE A 221 -13.49 0.98 2.11
N VAL A 222 -13.57 0.68 0.81
CA VAL A 222 -12.49 0.94 -0.16
C VAL A 222 -12.04 2.41 -0.17
N ASP A 223 -12.97 3.35 -0.15
CA ASP A 223 -12.63 4.78 -0.11
C ASP A 223 -11.87 5.15 1.18
N GLU A 224 -12.22 4.54 2.32
CA GLU A 224 -11.52 4.72 3.59
C GLU A 224 -10.21 3.92 3.69
N LEU A 225 -10.10 2.79 2.96
CA LEU A 225 -8.88 1.98 2.82
C LEU A 225 -7.82 2.68 1.99
N VAL A 226 -8.26 3.43 0.98
CA VAL A 226 -7.43 4.38 0.23
C VAL A 226 -7.23 5.62 1.12
N GLN A 227 -6.64 5.42 2.30
CA GLN A 227 -6.04 6.53 3.03
C GLN A 227 -4.87 7.06 2.20
N ASP A 228 -4.88 8.37 2.02
CA ASP A 228 -3.88 9.11 1.28
C ASP A 228 -2.50 8.99 1.95
N ASP A 229 -1.70 8.03 1.48
CA ASP A 229 -0.30 7.86 1.89
C ASP A 229 0.62 8.88 1.20
N SER A 230 0.09 9.93 0.58
CA SER A 230 0.88 11.00 -0.04
C SER A 230 1.92 11.61 0.91
N VAL A 231 1.65 11.59 2.22
CA VAL A 231 2.58 12.05 3.28
C VAL A 231 3.73 11.06 3.53
N ASN A 232 3.48 9.75 3.37
CA ASN A 232 4.46 8.68 3.64
C ASN A 232 5.15 8.18 2.37
N ARG A 233 4.66 8.55 1.18
CA ARG A 233 5.33 8.37 -0.11
C ARG A 233 6.43 9.42 -0.27
N ILE A 234 7.33 9.46 0.71
CA ILE A 234 8.60 10.18 0.62
C ILE A 234 9.40 9.49 -0.47
N GLY A 235 9.45 10.11 -1.64
CA GLY A 235 10.47 9.81 -2.63
C GLY A 235 11.82 10.09 -1.99
N SER A 236 12.45 9.04 -1.45
CA SER A 236 13.85 9.06 -1.07
C SER A 236 14.68 9.21 -2.32
N VAL A 237 14.84 10.46 -2.79
CA VAL A 237 15.95 11.05 -3.57
C VAL A 237 16.40 10.34 -4.87
N SER A 238 15.97 9.13 -5.17
CA SER A 238 16.32 8.34 -6.35
C SER A 238 15.55 7.01 -6.40
N CYS A 239 14.26 6.93 -6.06
CA CYS A 239 13.54 5.65 -6.17
C CYS A 239 13.17 5.36 -7.63
N THR A 240 13.97 4.53 -8.29
CA THR A 240 13.55 3.81 -9.50
C THR A 240 12.38 2.92 -9.11
N LEU A 241 11.22 3.09 -9.75
CA LEU A 241 10.02 2.34 -9.39
C LEU A 241 9.78 1.16 -10.32
N ALA A 242 9.36 0.06 -9.72
CA ALA A 242 8.73 -1.03 -10.46
C ALA A 242 7.29 -0.62 -10.81
N LYS A 243 6.75 -1.14 -11.92
CA LYS A 243 5.40 -0.77 -12.39
C LYS A 243 4.32 -1.10 -11.36
N GLU A 244 4.56 -2.16 -10.59
CA GLU A 244 3.68 -2.75 -9.59
C GLU A 244 3.52 -1.84 -8.35
N GLU A 245 4.41 -0.86 -8.16
CA GLU A 245 4.40 0.07 -7.02
C GLU A 245 3.60 1.35 -7.31
N LEU A 246 3.28 1.60 -8.59
CA LEU A 246 2.55 2.79 -9.03
C LEU A 246 1.07 2.70 -8.68
N LYS A 247 0.55 3.77 -8.07
CA LYS A 247 -0.88 3.95 -7.80
C LYS A 247 -1.47 5.02 -8.71
N PRO A 248 -2.70 4.82 -9.22
CA PRO A 248 -3.41 5.87 -9.94
C PRO A 248 -3.49 7.17 -9.13
N GLY A 249 -3.07 8.29 -9.72
CA GLY A 249 -2.92 9.60 -9.07
C GLY A 249 -1.47 9.96 -8.70
N ASP A 250 -0.51 9.08 -8.95
CA ASP A 250 0.91 9.35 -8.71
C ASP A 250 1.47 10.39 -9.68
N HIS A 251 2.24 11.34 -9.15
CA HIS A 251 3.05 12.25 -9.93
C HIS A 251 4.42 11.61 -10.15
N ILE A 252 4.69 11.25 -11.40
CA ILE A 252 5.91 10.59 -11.84
C ILE A 252 6.73 11.51 -12.73
N HIS A 253 8.04 11.28 -12.77
CA HIS A 253 8.92 11.88 -13.75
C HIS A 253 9.91 10.89 -14.36
N ALA A 254 10.35 11.19 -15.58
CA ALA A 254 11.41 10.49 -16.30
C ALA A 254 12.50 11.47 -16.72
N HIS A 255 13.77 11.11 -16.57
CA HIS A 255 14.89 11.96 -17.00
C HIS A 255 15.04 11.90 -18.52
N ILE A 256 14.74 12.98 -19.24
CA ILE A 256 14.99 13.06 -20.70
C ILE A 256 16.46 13.44 -20.97
N SER A 257 17.04 14.27 -20.11
CA SER A 257 18.46 14.64 -20.15
C SER A 257 18.95 14.96 -18.74
N SER A 258 20.25 15.26 -18.58
CA SER A 258 20.84 15.62 -17.28
C SER A 258 20.17 16.82 -16.59
N PHE A 259 19.43 17.65 -17.32
CA PHE A 259 18.81 18.88 -16.79
C PHE A 259 17.32 19.02 -17.13
N HIS A 260 16.69 18.02 -17.75
CA HIS A 260 15.28 18.08 -18.14
C HIS A 260 14.56 16.81 -17.71
N THR A 261 13.44 16.98 -17.03
CA THR A 261 12.60 15.90 -16.51
C THR A 261 11.21 15.98 -17.14
N HIS A 262 10.72 14.87 -17.68
CA HIS A 262 9.35 14.80 -18.15
C HIS A 262 8.44 14.42 -17.01
N HIS A 263 7.40 15.22 -16.73
CA HIS A 263 6.50 15.01 -15.61
C HIS A 263 5.10 14.59 -16.07
N GLY A 264 4.42 13.76 -15.29
CA GLY A 264 3.06 13.30 -15.61
C GLY A 264 2.32 12.70 -14.43
N ILE A 265 1.02 12.54 -14.60
CA ILE A 265 0.12 11.87 -13.64
C ILE A 265 -0.22 10.48 -14.15
N TYR A 266 0.13 9.45 -13.38
CA TYR A 266 -0.23 8.07 -13.68
C TYR A 266 -1.72 7.81 -13.39
N ILE A 267 -2.46 7.20 -14.32
CA ILE A 267 -3.92 7.03 -14.25
C ILE A 267 -4.34 5.57 -14.00
N GLY A 268 -3.43 4.61 -14.21
CA GLY A 268 -3.67 3.19 -13.95
C GLY A 268 -4.16 2.37 -15.14
N GLU A 269 -4.60 1.16 -14.83
CA GLU A 269 -5.16 0.15 -15.75
C GLU A 269 -6.42 0.64 -16.51
N PRO A 270 -6.74 0.10 -17.70
CA PRO A 270 -6.14 -1.10 -18.34
C PRO A 270 -4.91 -0.85 -19.22
N ASN A 271 -4.57 0.40 -19.53
CA ASN A 271 -3.49 0.73 -20.46
C ASN A 271 -2.28 1.38 -19.77
N CYS A 272 -2.27 1.42 -18.42
CA CYS A 272 -1.23 2.03 -17.61
C CYS A 272 -0.90 3.45 -18.09
N ASP A 273 -1.93 4.26 -18.25
CA ASP A 273 -1.79 5.54 -18.96
C ASP A 273 -1.20 6.63 -18.07
N VAL A 274 -0.52 7.59 -18.72
CA VAL A 274 0.03 8.80 -18.10
C VAL A 274 -0.54 10.02 -18.82
N ILE A 275 -1.03 11.00 -18.04
CA ILE A 275 -1.47 12.30 -18.54
C ILE A 275 -0.39 13.34 -18.24
N TYR A 276 0.00 14.12 -19.25
CA TYR A 276 1.03 15.16 -19.11
C TYR A 276 0.71 16.36 -20.00
N CYS A 277 1.47 17.45 -19.81
CA CYS A 277 1.38 18.66 -20.62
C CYS A 277 2.67 18.81 -21.45
N SER A 278 2.55 19.08 -22.74
CA SER A 278 3.67 19.43 -23.63
C SER A 278 3.54 20.86 -24.13
N ARG A 279 4.60 21.42 -24.73
CA ARG A 279 4.47 22.62 -25.55
C ARG A 279 3.74 22.29 -26.85
N ASP A 280 2.93 23.22 -27.34
CA ASP A 280 2.39 23.18 -28.70
C ASP A 280 3.36 23.89 -29.66
N ASP A 281 3.93 23.13 -30.60
CA ASP A 281 4.89 23.66 -31.58
C ASP A 281 4.19 24.39 -32.75
N LYS A 282 2.85 24.37 -32.82
CA LYS A 282 2.08 24.91 -33.96
C LYS A 282 1.47 26.29 -33.70
N GLU A 283 1.35 26.72 -32.45
CA GLU A 283 0.86 28.06 -32.10
C GLU A 283 2.03 28.98 -31.74
N SER A 284 2.04 30.19 -32.30
CA SER A 284 3.06 31.22 -32.01
C SER A 284 2.97 31.82 -30.59
N LYS A 285 2.15 31.22 -29.73
CA LYS A 285 1.99 31.50 -28.30
C LYS A 285 2.24 30.17 -27.59
N SER A 286 2.99 30.18 -26.50
CA SER A 286 3.52 29.01 -25.79
C SER A 286 2.43 28.13 -25.11
N SER A 287 1.37 27.75 -25.82
CA SER A 287 0.24 27.06 -25.22
C SER A 287 0.61 25.62 -24.83
N GLY A 288 0.20 25.22 -23.63
CA GLY A 288 0.41 23.86 -23.13
C GLY A 288 -0.69 22.94 -23.63
N GLN A 289 -0.32 21.82 -24.26
CA GLN A 289 -1.26 20.82 -24.72
C GLN A 289 -1.31 19.65 -23.75
N ILE A 290 -2.50 19.33 -23.25
CA ILE A 290 -2.71 18.12 -22.44
C ILE A 290 -2.77 16.90 -23.34
N GLN A 291 -1.94 15.92 -23.03
CA GLN A 291 -1.80 14.68 -23.78
C GLN A 291 -1.89 13.47 -22.86
N LYS A 292 -2.17 12.31 -23.48
CA LYS A 292 -2.22 11.01 -22.83
C LYS A 292 -1.33 10.04 -23.60
N THR A 293 -0.52 9.28 -22.89
CA THR A 293 0.36 8.24 -23.46
C THR A 293 0.41 7.01 -22.55
N THR A 294 1.04 5.94 -23.00
CA THR A 294 1.29 4.75 -22.16
C THR A 294 2.51 4.98 -21.28
N LEU A 295 2.57 4.32 -20.12
CA LEU A 295 3.72 4.41 -19.21
C LEU A 295 5.06 4.10 -19.91
N ASP A 296 5.10 3.10 -20.78
CA ASP A 296 6.32 2.74 -21.50
C ASP A 296 6.79 3.83 -22.47
N LYS A 297 5.85 4.47 -23.18
CA LYS A 297 6.15 5.60 -24.07
C LYS A 297 6.54 6.85 -23.29
N PHE A 298 5.90 7.11 -22.16
CA PHE A 298 6.23 8.23 -21.27
C PHE A 298 7.67 8.13 -20.74
N ARG A 299 8.05 6.93 -20.31
CA ARG A 299 9.36 6.64 -19.75
C ARG A 299 10.47 6.69 -20.80
N ASP A 300 10.18 6.23 -22.02
CA ASP A 300 11.14 6.15 -23.15
C ASP A 300 12.49 5.53 -22.73
N LYS A 301 12.44 4.35 -22.08
CA LYS A 301 13.58 3.62 -21.51
C LYS A 301 14.35 4.32 -20.39
N ASN A 302 13.96 5.54 -20.00
CA ASN A 302 14.60 6.27 -18.91
C ASN A 302 14.17 5.73 -17.54
N ARG A 303 14.83 6.22 -16.49
CA ARG A 303 14.48 5.88 -15.12
C ARG A 303 13.19 6.59 -14.71
N LEU A 304 12.22 5.83 -14.20
CA LEU A 304 10.97 6.37 -13.68
C LEU A 304 11.10 6.62 -12.18
N CYS A 305 10.72 7.83 -11.76
CA CYS A 305 10.84 8.30 -10.38
C CYS A 305 9.51 8.88 -9.90
N LEU A 306 9.21 8.75 -8.60
CA LEU A 306 8.10 9.47 -7.95
C LEU A 306 8.54 10.87 -7.52
N VAL A 307 7.61 11.81 -7.59
CA VAL A 307 7.77 13.16 -7.00
C VAL A 307 7.25 13.15 -5.58
N ALA A 308 8.06 13.64 -4.64
CA ALA A 308 7.74 13.68 -3.22
C ALA A 308 7.00 14.97 -2.83
N TYR A 309 6.02 14.85 -1.94
CA TYR A 309 5.24 15.96 -1.39
C TYR A 309 5.30 15.93 0.14
N ASN A 310 4.78 16.95 0.81
CA ASN A 310 4.84 17.05 2.28
C ASN A 310 6.27 16.97 2.86
N CYS A 311 7.28 17.33 2.07
CA CYS A 311 8.67 17.26 2.49
C CYS A 311 8.99 18.36 3.51
N SER A 312 9.86 18.06 4.48
CA SER A 312 10.39 19.08 5.37
C SER A 312 11.26 20.09 4.59
N THR A 313 11.41 21.30 5.11
CA THR A 313 12.33 22.31 4.53
C THR A 313 13.77 21.79 4.45
N ALA A 314 14.19 20.94 5.39
CA ALA A 314 15.51 20.28 5.37
C ALA A 314 15.63 19.26 4.22
N SER A 315 14.56 18.51 3.92
CA SER A 315 14.49 17.58 2.78
C SER A 315 14.54 18.32 1.43
N LYS A 316 13.97 19.54 1.35
CA LYS A 316 14.13 20.43 0.17
C LYS A 316 15.59 20.83 -0.03
N ILE A 317 16.34 21.13 1.03
CA ILE A 317 17.77 21.47 0.92
C ILE A 317 18.60 20.26 0.46
N SER A 318 18.29 19.05 0.94
CA SER A 318 18.96 17.83 0.48
C SER A 318 18.67 17.50 -1.00
N SER A 319 17.46 17.79 -1.48
CA SER A 319 17.06 17.54 -2.88
C SER A 319 17.87 18.33 -3.92
N LEU A 320 18.44 19.48 -3.53
CA LEU A 320 19.35 20.32 -4.32
C LEU A 320 20.63 19.58 -4.74
N ILE A 321 21.09 18.64 -3.91
CA ILE A 321 22.36 17.93 -4.10
C ILE A 321 22.18 16.73 -5.04
N HIS A 322 20.96 16.22 -5.15
CA HIS A 322 20.67 14.93 -5.78
C HIS A 322 19.75 15.02 -7.01
N SER A 323 19.46 16.24 -7.49
CA SER A 323 18.60 16.46 -8.67
C SER A 323 17.24 15.74 -8.55
N SER A 324 16.64 15.81 -7.37
CA SER A 324 15.35 15.16 -7.06
C SER A 324 14.24 16.21 -6.91
N SER A 325 13.05 15.96 -7.47
CA SER A 325 11.90 16.85 -7.36
C SER A 325 11.13 16.59 -6.05
N CYS A 326 11.16 17.54 -5.12
CA CYS A 326 10.38 17.45 -3.88
C CYS A 326 9.68 18.78 -3.53
N HIS A 327 8.49 18.65 -2.93
CA HIS A 327 7.59 19.75 -2.60
C HIS A 327 7.24 19.73 -1.11
N THR A 328 7.13 20.92 -0.50
CA THR A 328 6.71 21.08 0.92
C THR A 328 5.21 21.18 1.03
N GLU A 329 4.55 21.45 -0.09
CA GLU A 329 3.12 21.57 -0.25
C GLU A 329 2.45 20.23 0.06
N LYS A 330 1.31 20.28 0.75
CA LYS A 330 0.44 19.11 0.95
C LYS A 330 -0.10 18.67 -0.40
N ALA A 331 0.00 17.37 -0.66
CA ALA A 331 -0.62 16.75 -1.81
C ALA A 331 -2.10 16.53 -1.56
N MET A 332 -2.89 16.65 -2.62
CA MET A 332 -4.25 16.17 -2.65
C MET A 332 -4.27 14.63 -2.66
N PRO A 333 -5.37 14.03 -2.17
CA PRO A 333 -5.58 12.59 -2.27
C PRO A 333 -5.37 12.05 -3.69
N LEU A 334 -4.77 10.87 -3.81
CA LEU A 334 -4.53 10.19 -5.10
C LEU A 334 -5.78 10.11 -6.00
N PRO A 335 -6.98 9.73 -5.49
CA PRO A 335 -8.20 9.71 -6.30
C PRO A 335 -8.59 11.09 -6.84
N GLU A 336 -8.38 12.14 -6.04
CA GLU A 336 -8.73 13.53 -6.40
C GLU A 336 -7.74 14.10 -7.42
N THR A 337 -6.45 13.84 -7.24
CA THR A 337 -5.39 14.13 -8.22
C THR A 337 -5.73 13.52 -9.58
N ARG A 338 -6.12 12.23 -9.59
CA ARG A 338 -6.51 11.50 -10.80
C ARG A 338 -7.74 12.11 -11.47
N LYS A 339 -8.80 12.40 -10.70
CA LYS A 339 -10.02 13.05 -11.21
C LYS A 339 -9.69 14.39 -11.87
N LEU A 340 -8.80 15.19 -11.28
CA LEU A 340 -8.40 16.47 -11.83
C LEU A 340 -7.63 16.33 -13.15
N ALA A 341 -6.67 15.41 -13.22
CA ALA A 341 -5.92 15.14 -14.45
C ALA A 341 -6.85 14.67 -15.59
N ILE A 342 -7.79 13.77 -15.29
CA ILE A 342 -8.81 13.30 -16.24
C ILE A 342 -9.72 14.46 -16.68
N HIS A 343 -10.10 15.37 -15.78
CA HIS A 343 -10.89 16.56 -16.12
C HIS A 343 -10.19 17.37 -17.22
N PHE A 344 -8.91 17.71 -17.05
CA PHE A 344 -8.19 18.50 -18.06
C PHE A 344 -7.91 17.73 -19.34
N LEU A 345 -7.77 16.41 -19.29
CA LEU A 345 -7.70 15.60 -20.50
C LEU A 345 -9.00 15.67 -21.32
N ASN A 346 -10.16 15.63 -20.65
CA ASN A 346 -11.46 15.73 -21.31
C ASN A 346 -11.83 17.17 -21.70
N HIS A 347 -11.26 18.15 -21.00
CA HIS A 347 -11.51 19.58 -21.19
C HIS A 347 -10.20 20.36 -21.39
N PRO A 348 -9.38 20.05 -22.41
CA PRO A 348 -8.03 20.61 -22.55
C PRO A 348 -8.02 22.13 -22.76
N LYS A 349 -9.09 22.68 -23.34
CA LYS A 349 -9.26 24.14 -23.48
C LYS A 349 -9.42 24.87 -22.14
N GLU A 350 -9.90 24.17 -21.09
CA GLU A 350 -10.01 24.75 -19.75
C GLU A 350 -8.63 24.97 -19.12
N TRP A 351 -7.66 24.10 -19.41
CA TRP A 351 -6.25 24.36 -19.08
C TRP A 351 -5.81 25.64 -19.82
N GLY A 352 -5.82 25.63 -21.14
CA GLY A 352 -5.50 26.80 -21.96
C GLY A 352 -3.99 27.08 -22.03
N GLY A 353 -3.64 28.08 -22.85
CA GLY A 353 -2.25 28.45 -23.08
C GLY A 353 -1.72 29.44 -22.06
N TYR A 354 -0.59 29.13 -21.45
CA TYR A 354 0.16 30.03 -20.59
C TYR A 354 1.57 30.18 -21.16
N ASP A 355 2.13 31.39 -21.15
CA ASP A 355 3.56 31.56 -21.44
C ASP A 355 4.38 31.01 -20.27
N PHE A 356 4.67 29.71 -20.31
CA PHE A 356 5.43 29.03 -19.27
C PHE A 356 6.92 29.42 -19.38
N GLY A 357 7.45 30.14 -18.39
CA GLY A 357 8.89 30.30 -18.18
C GLY A 357 9.60 29.00 -17.77
N SER A 358 8.84 27.98 -17.36
CA SER A 358 9.30 26.66 -16.89
C SER A 358 8.79 25.50 -17.75
N GLU A 359 9.14 24.25 -17.42
CA GLU A 359 8.66 23.05 -18.12
C GLU A 359 7.14 22.84 -17.93
N PRO A 360 6.31 22.84 -19.00
CA PRO A 360 4.85 22.77 -18.90
C PRO A 360 4.33 21.49 -18.24
N SER A 361 5.05 20.37 -18.40
CA SER A 361 4.70 19.08 -17.81
C SER A 361 4.74 19.12 -16.29
N GLU A 362 5.77 19.74 -15.71
CA GLU A 362 5.95 19.83 -14.26
C GLU A 362 4.86 20.71 -13.64
N VAL A 363 4.58 21.86 -14.27
CA VAL A 363 3.54 22.79 -13.81
C VAL A 363 2.18 22.10 -13.77
N PHE A 364 1.83 21.39 -14.83
CA PHE A 364 0.58 20.65 -14.90
C PHE A 364 0.49 19.57 -13.82
N ALA A 365 1.51 18.73 -13.69
CA ALA A 365 1.49 17.62 -12.74
C ALA A 365 1.51 18.12 -11.28
N CYS A 366 2.28 19.16 -10.98
CA CYS A 366 2.25 19.82 -9.67
C CYS A 366 0.87 20.39 -9.35
N PHE A 367 0.24 21.10 -10.29
CA PHE A 367 -1.11 21.61 -10.08
C PHE A 367 -2.12 20.47 -9.84
N CYS A 368 -2.04 19.40 -10.62
CA CYS A 368 -2.91 18.24 -10.41
C CYS A 368 -2.71 17.63 -9.02
N LYS A 369 -1.48 17.70 -8.47
CA LYS A 369 -1.14 17.09 -7.19
C LYS A 369 -1.41 17.99 -5.99
N THR A 370 -1.44 19.31 -6.13
CA THR A 370 -1.59 20.24 -5.01
C THR A 370 -2.82 21.12 -5.10
N GLY A 371 -3.45 21.24 -6.28
CA GLY A 371 -4.51 22.21 -6.52
C GLY A 371 -4.06 23.67 -6.44
N LEU A 372 -2.76 23.94 -6.29
CA LEU A 372 -2.18 25.27 -6.14
C LEU A 372 -1.50 25.70 -7.44
N MET A 373 -1.98 26.80 -8.03
CA MET A 373 -1.40 27.39 -9.23
C MET A 373 -0.66 28.68 -8.87
N ASN A 374 0.63 28.60 -8.57
CA ASN A 374 1.45 29.79 -8.33
C ASN A 374 2.09 30.29 -9.65
N ILE A 375 1.39 31.18 -10.34
CA ILE A 375 1.83 31.75 -11.62
C ILE A 375 3.06 32.65 -11.44
N ALA A 376 3.20 33.35 -10.31
CA ALA A 376 4.36 34.20 -10.04
C ALA A 376 5.65 33.37 -9.83
N ALA A 377 5.54 32.18 -9.23
CA ALA A 377 6.64 31.23 -9.08
C ALA A 377 7.06 30.56 -10.41
N GLN A 378 6.25 30.64 -11.47
CA GLN A 378 6.59 30.13 -12.81
C GLN A 378 7.59 31.02 -13.55
N TYR A 379 7.77 32.28 -13.12
CA TYR A 379 8.71 33.25 -13.72
C TYR A 379 10.01 33.43 -12.93
N GLN A 380 10.13 32.83 -11.75
CA GLN A 380 11.28 33.02 -10.88
C GLN A 380 12.23 31.82 -10.93
N ILE A 381 13.45 32.08 -11.40
CA ILE A 381 14.62 31.19 -11.22
C ILE A 381 14.82 30.88 -9.72
N SER A 382 14.33 31.74 -8.82
CA SER A 382 14.38 31.63 -7.35
C SER A 382 13.24 30.83 -6.70
N ARG A 383 12.66 29.84 -7.38
CA ARG A 383 11.78 28.81 -6.75
C ARG A 383 12.45 28.09 -5.55
N TRP A 384 13.76 28.26 -5.43
CA TRP A 384 14.68 27.79 -4.38
C TRP A 384 14.71 28.64 -3.10
N ILE A 385 14.06 29.80 -3.06
CA ILE A 385 13.98 30.67 -1.87
C ILE A 385 12.53 30.66 -1.38
N PRO A 386 12.27 30.39 -0.08
CA PRO A 386 10.91 30.43 0.45
C PRO A 386 10.32 31.83 0.29
N SER A 387 9.40 32.01 -0.66
CA SER A 387 8.62 33.26 -0.75
C SER A 387 7.55 33.22 0.33
N SER A 388 7.54 34.22 1.20
CA SER A 388 6.56 34.42 2.29
C SER A 388 5.15 34.80 1.82
N SER A 389 4.78 34.51 0.57
CA SER A 389 3.49 34.92 0.01
C SER A 389 2.47 33.78 0.01
N SER A 390 1.47 33.94 0.88
CA SER A 390 0.21 33.19 1.05
C SER A 390 0.33 31.70 1.36
N GLN A 391 0.18 31.39 2.65
CA GLN A 391 -0.22 30.09 3.18
C GLN A 391 -1.65 29.73 2.72
N GLU A 392 -1.86 29.46 1.43
CA GLU A 392 -3.10 28.83 1.00
C GLU A 392 -2.98 27.33 1.20
N GLU A 393 -3.83 26.78 2.07
CA GLU A 393 -3.90 25.34 2.25
C GLU A 393 -4.37 24.66 0.94
N PRO A 394 -3.67 23.59 0.51
CA PRO A 394 -4.10 22.75 -0.61
C PRO A 394 -5.54 22.25 -0.40
N PRO A 395 -6.41 22.33 -1.42
CA PRO A 395 -7.77 21.79 -1.32
C PRO A 395 -7.74 20.28 -1.10
N ASP A 396 -8.77 19.73 -0.47
CA ASP A 396 -8.88 18.28 -0.28
C ASP A 396 -9.61 17.59 -1.44
N THR A 397 -10.25 18.35 -2.34
CA THR A 397 -11.03 17.82 -3.46
C THR A 397 -10.67 18.44 -4.82
N TYR A 398 -10.86 17.69 -5.90
CA TYR A 398 -10.60 18.18 -7.26
C TYR A 398 -11.54 19.33 -7.66
N LYS A 399 -12.75 19.37 -7.10
CA LYS A 399 -13.74 20.42 -7.38
C LYS A 399 -13.28 21.77 -6.84
N GLU A 400 -12.78 21.79 -5.60
CA GLU A 400 -12.21 22.99 -5.00
C GLU A 400 -10.96 23.47 -5.76
N ALA A 401 -10.07 22.55 -6.14
CA ALA A 401 -8.92 22.87 -6.98
C ALA A 401 -9.33 23.53 -8.30
N LEU A 402 -10.35 22.98 -8.96
CA LEU A 402 -10.88 23.51 -10.22
C LEU A 402 -11.55 24.88 -10.05
N GLU A 403 -12.26 25.09 -8.94
CA GLU A 403 -12.87 26.38 -8.63
C GLU A 403 -11.80 27.45 -8.38
N LYS A 404 -10.80 27.15 -7.55
CA LYS A 404 -9.63 28.03 -7.31
C LYS A 404 -8.94 28.38 -8.63
N TYR A 405 -8.69 27.37 -9.46
CA TYR A 405 -8.08 27.56 -10.77
C TYR A 405 -8.88 28.48 -11.69
N ARG A 406 -10.19 28.27 -11.80
CA ARG A 406 -11.08 29.13 -12.60
C ARG A 406 -11.12 30.56 -12.09
N LYS A 407 -11.06 30.76 -10.76
CA LYS A 407 -10.99 32.10 -10.15
C LYS A 407 -9.70 32.82 -10.55
N ILE A 408 -8.56 32.15 -10.44
CA ILE A 408 -7.25 32.67 -10.86
C ILE A 408 -7.28 33.03 -12.36
N LYS A 409 -7.78 32.13 -13.20
CA LYS A 409 -7.87 32.36 -14.65
C LYS A 409 -8.75 33.55 -15.01
N ARG A 410 -9.88 33.76 -14.31
CA ARG A 410 -10.73 34.96 -14.50
C ARG A 410 -9.99 36.24 -14.14
N GLN A 411 -9.19 36.24 -13.07
CA GLN A 411 -8.41 37.41 -12.64
C GLN A 411 -7.34 37.80 -13.67
N LEU A 412 -6.69 36.81 -14.29
CA LEU A 412 -5.68 37.04 -15.33
C LEU A 412 -6.25 37.56 -16.65
N VAL A 413 -7.53 37.34 -16.93
CA VAL A 413 -8.19 37.83 -18.16
C VAL A 413 -8.65 39.29 -18.02
N ILE A 414 -8.65 39.85 -16.81
CA ILE A 414 -9.09 41.22 -16.49
C ILE A 414 -7.90 42.22 -16.50
N HIS A 415 -6.68 41.73 -16.64
CA HIS A 415 -5.45 42.51 -16.85
C HIS A 415 -4.83 42.16 -18.20
#